data_AF-A0A3M0FYT3-F1
#
_entry.id   AF-A0A3M0FYT3-F1
#
_cell.length_a   1.000
_cell.length_b   1.000
_cell.length_c   1.000
_cell.angle_alpha   90.00
_cell.angle_beta   90.00
_cell.angle_gamma   90.00
#
_symmetry.space_group_name_H-M   'P 1'
#
loop_
_entity.id
_entity.type
_entity.pdbx_description
1 polymer ?
#
loop_
_entity_poly.entity_id
_entity_poly.type
_entity_poly.pdbx_seq_one_letter_code
_entity_poly.pdbx_strand_id
1 'polypeptide(L)'
;MSLGVVGWNVWMWVDAASATTYGPVAKSVSAGGYTVTATAEVAEVVWDMGNGDTISCGKGTPYPATTEKDPESPDCGYHYTHDGRYTITATTHWNITWTGIGQSGVIPMELTATGHLAIAEIQVLNIPVEQH
;
A
#
# COMPACT_ATOMS: atom_id res chain seq x y z
N MET A 1 -15.00 -2.35 1.50
CA MET A 1 -14.91 -1.43 2.64
C MET A 1 -14.51 -2.25 3.85
N SER A 2 -13.43 -1.87 4.52
CA SER A 2 -12.88 -2.57 5.68
C SER A 2 -13.24 -1.85 6.98
N LEU A 3 -13.20 -2.56 8.12
CA LEU A 3 -13.48 -2.01 9.46
C LEU A 3 -12.27 -2.23 10.36
N GLY A 4 -11.87 -1.21 11.10
CA GLY A 4 -10.83 -1.24 12.13
C GLY A 4 -11.29 -0.55 13.41
N VAL A 5 -10.43 -0.55 14.42
CA VAL A 5 -10.69 0.06 15.73
C VAL A 5 -9.64 1.13 16.00
N VAL A 6 -10.02 2.19 16.72
CA VAL A 6 -9.08 3.23 17.14
C VAL A 6 -7.90 2.60 17.89
N GLY A 7 -6.68 2.96 17.49
CA GLY A 7 -5.43 2.47 18.08
C GLY A 7 -4.98 1.08 17.65
N TRP A 8 -5.74 0.36 16.82
CA TRP A 8 -5.30 -0.93 16.28
C TRP A 8 -4.33 -0.77 15.11
N ASN A 9 -3.48 -1.77 14.90
CA ASN A 9 -2.51 -1.84 13.83
C ASN A 9 -3.20 -2.11 12.49
N VAL A 10 -3.17 -1.10 11.62
CA VAL A 10 -3.55 -1.21 10.21
C VAL A 10 -2.33 -1.58 9.40
N TRP A 11 -2.40 -2.70 8.69
CA TRP A 11 -1.32 -3.20 7.86
C TRP A 11 -1.51 -2.72 6.42
N MET A 12 -0.44 -2.22 5.81
CA MET A 12 -0.46 -1.76 4.43
C MET A 12 0.45 -2.66 3.58
N TRP A 13 -0.11 -3.26 2.54
CA TRP A 13 0.65 -4.06 1.60
C TRP A 13 0.07 -3.95 0.19
N VAL A 14 0.92 -4.19 -0.81
CA VAL A 14 0.51 -4.34 -2.20
C VAL A 14 -0.12 -5.71 -2.37
N ASP A 15 -1.45 -5.74 -2.46
CA ASP A 15 -2.18 -6.98 -2.69
C ASP A 15 -1.84 -7.57 -4.06
N ALA A 16 -1.71 -8.90 -4.12
CA ALA A 16 -1.30 -9.64 -5.31
C ALA A 16 -0.10 -9.01 -6.04
N ALA A 17 0.98 -8.71 -5.29
CA ALA A 17 2.25 -8.25 -5.86
C ALA A 17 2.72 -9.21 -6.98
N SER A 18 2.65 -8.71 -8.20
CA SER A 18 2.95 -9.40 -9.45
C SER A 18 3.91 -8.56 -10.27
N ALA A 19 4.47 -9.14 -11.34
CA ALA A 19 5.33 -8.40 -12.26
C ALA A 19 4.66 -7.09 -12.75
N THR A 20 3.34 -7.07 -12.91
CA THR A 20 2.60 -5.90 -13.40
C THR A 20 2.13 -4.93 -12.30
N THR A 21 2.18 -5.31 -11.02
CA THR A 21 1.70 -4.49 -9.89
C THR A 21 2.83 -4.02 -8.96
N TYR A 22 3.98 -4.69 -8.96
CA TYR A 22 5.17 -4.26 -8.21
C TYR A 22 6.50 -4.40 -9.01
N GLY A 23 6.50 -5.21 -10.07
CA GLY A 23 7.69 -5.40 -10.89
C GLY A 23 8.72 -6.37 -10.30
N PRO A 24 9.82 -6.62 -11.04
CA PRO A 24 10.09 -6.06 -12.36
C PRO A 24 9.26 -6.71 -13.48
N VAL A 25 8.85 -5.92 -14.48
CA VAL A 25 8.28 -6.41 -15.74
C VAL A 25 9.08 -5.91 -16.92
N ALA A 26 9.52 -6.82 -17.79
CA ALA A 26 10.25 -6.50 -19.01
C ALA A 26 9.34 -6.69 -20.24
N LYS A 27 9.35 -5.73 -21.15
CA LYS A 27 8.74 -5.85 -22.48
C LYS A 27 9.73 -5.41 -23.55
N SER A 28 9.74 -6.14 -24.66
CA SER A 28 10.55 -5.81 -25.83
C SER A 28 9.65 -5.58 -27.04
N VAL A 29 9.98 -4.57 -27.85
CA VAL A 29 9.31 -4.27 -29.12
C VAL A 29 10.37 -4.21 -30.21
N SER A 30 10.12 -4.89 -31.32
CA SER A 30 11.02 -4.90 -32.48
C SER A 30 10.36 -4.24 -33.68
N ALA A 31 11.05 -3.30 -34.32
CA ALA A 31 10.61 -2.64 -35.54
C ALA A 31 11.81 -2.33 -36.45
N GLY A 32 11.70 -2.63 -37.74
CA GLY A 32 12.73 -2.30 -38.73
C GLY A 32 14.11 -2.90 -38.46
N GLY A 33 14.19 -4.06 -37.79
CA GLY A 33 15.46 -4.72 -37.43
C GLY A 33 16.09 -4.24 -36.11
N TYR A 34 15.45 -3.27 -35.44
CA TYR A 34 15.86 -2.79 -34.13
C TYR A 34 14.97 -3.38 -33.04
N THR A 35 15.56 -3.65 -31.87
CA THR A 35 14.84 -4.10 -30.67
C THR A 35 15.03 -3.06 -29.56
N VAL A 36 13.92 -2.66 -28.95
CA VAL A 36 13.90 -1.85 -27.73
C VAL A 36 13.41 -2.74 -26.59
N THR A 37 14.12 -2.75 -25.47
CA THR A 37 13.74 -3.46 -24.25
C THR A 37 13.50 -2.44 -23.14
N ALA A 38 12.34 -2.51 -22.50
CA ALA A 38 11.98 -1.68 -21.34
C ALA A 38 11.67 -2.59 -20.14
N THR A 39 12.24 -2.25 -18.99
CA THR A 39 12.05 -2.93 -17.70
C THR A 39 11.48 -1.94 -16.70
N ALA A 40 10.30 -2.21 -16.18
CA ALA A 40 9.64 -1.37 -15.17
C ALA A 40 9.71 -2.03 -13.79
N GLU A 41 10.07 -1.27 -12.76
CA GLU A 41 10.11 -1.71 -11.36
C GLU A 41 9.60 -0.61 -10.42
N VAL A 42 8.94 -0.98 -9.31
CA VAL A 42 8.54 -0.03 -8.26
C VAL A 42 9.76 0.37 -7.45
N ALA A 43 9.99 1.67 -7.36
CA ALA A 43 11.01 2.26 -6.50
C ALA A 43 10.47 2.51 -5.06
N GLU A 44 9.22 2.98 -4.95
CA GLU A 44 8.63 3.40 -3.68
C GLU A 44 7.09 3.28 -3.72
N VAL A 45 6.46 3.06 -2.56
CA VAL A 45 5.01 3.18 -2.39
C VAL A 45 4.71 4.19 -1.28
N VAL A 46 3.98 5.24 -1.63
CA VAL A 46 3.52 6.26 -0.70
C VAL A 46 2.04 6.06 -0.42
N TRP A 47 1.66 6.04 0.84
CA TRP A 47 0.28 5.88 1.30
C TRP A 47 -0.20 7.17 1.96
N ASP A 48 -1.24 7.78 1.40
CA ASP A 48 -2.04 8.81 2.05
C ASP A 48 -3.14 8.13 2.85
N MET A 49 -3.19 8.40 4.16
CA MET A 49 -4.10 7.76 5.10
C MET A 49 -5.47 8.44 5.17
N GLY A 50 -5.73 9.45 4.35
CA GLY A 50 -7.04 10.11 4.24
C GLY A 50 -7.38 11.02 5.42
N ASN A 51 -6.45 11.22 6.36
CA ASN A 51 -6.52 12.16 7.48
C ASN A 51 -5.44 13.27 7.38
N GLY A 52 -4.67 13.31 6.29
CA GLY A 52 -3.55 14.22 6.09
C GLY A 52 -2.18 13.60 6.41
N ASP A 53 -2.14 12.42 7.04
CA ASP A 53 -0.90 11.70 7.27
C ASP A 53 -0.50 10.91 6.02
N THR A 54 0.81 10.82 5.81
CA THR A 54 1.40 9.99 4.77
C THR A 54 2.48 9.10 5.34
N ILE A 55 2.52 7.84 4.92
CA ILE A 55 3.63 6.92 5.19
C ILE A 55 4.23 6.45 3.87
N SER A 56 5.54 6.23 3.85
CA SER A 56 6.22 5.59 2.72
C SER A 56 6.79 4.26 3.17
N CYS A 57 6.49 3.22 2.40
CA CYS A 57 7.02 1.89 2.63
C CYS A 57 7.18 1.12 1.31
N GLY A 58 7.82 -0.05 1.37
CA GLY A 58 7.91 -0.95 0.22
C GLY A 58 6.59 -1.67 -0.06
N LYS A 59 6.68 -2.87 -0.64
CA LYS A 59 5.51 -3.73 -0.89
C LYS A 59 4.65 -4.07 0.35
N GLY A 60 5.21 -3.95 1.55
CA GLY A 60 4.58 -4.39 2.80
C GLY A 60 4.47 -5.93 2.92
N THR A 61 4.12 -6.36 4.13
CA THR A 61 3.85 -7.77 4.45
C THR A 61 2.33 -8.00 4.50
N PRO A 62 1.79 -8.99 3.76
CA PRO A 62 0.38 -9.33 3.85
C PRO A 62 -0.02 -9.72 5.28
N TYR A 63 -1.19 -9.23 5.71
CA TYR A 63 -1.72 -9.57 7.03
C TYR A 63 -1.89 -11.10 7.19
N PRO A 64 -1.34 -11.72 8.24
CA PRO A 64 -1.41 -13.17 8.44
C PRO A 64 -2.81 -13.60 8.89
N ALA A 65 -3.24 -14.79 8.49
CA ALA A 65 -4.53 -15.37 8.93
C ALA A 65 -4.51 -15.90 10.38
N THR A 66 -3.67 -15.35 11.26
CA THR A 66 -3.45 -15.84 12.63
C THR A 66 -4.51 -15.31 13.61
N THR A 67 -4.64 -15.98 14.76
CA THR A 67 -5.62 -15.64 15.83
C THR A 67 -5.15 -14.51 16.76
N GLU A 68 -4.03 -13.84 16.46
CA GLU A 68 -3.57 -12.68 17.23
C GLU A 68 -4.53 -11.52 17.00
N LYS A 69 -4.96 -10.87 18.09
CA LYS A 69 -6.04 -9.88 18.01
C LYS A 69 -5.62 -8.56 17.35
N ASP A 70 -4.34 -8.21 17.39
CA ASP A 70 -3.81 -6.94 16.88
C ASP A 70 -2.26 -6.95 16.76
N PRO A 71 -1.65 -7.77 15.87
CA PRO A 71 -0.19 -7.78 15.71
C PRO A 71 0.30 -6.51 15.00
N GLU A 72 1.51 -6.06 15.31
CA GLU A 72 2.18 -4.98 14.58
C GLU A 72 2.73 -5.48 13.25
N SER A 73 2.59 -4.68 12.19
CA SER A 73 3.17 -5.00 10.88
C SER A 73 4.71 -4.97 10.96
N PRO A 74 5.42 -6.00 10.45
CA PRO A 74 6.88 -6.04 10.50
C PRO A 74 7.57 -4.92 9.70
N ASP A 75 6.90 -4.38 8.68
CA ASP A 75 7.52 -3.48 7.71
C ASP A 75 6.67 -2.26 7.33
N CYS A 76 5.35 -2.36 7.33
CA CYS A 76 4.47 -1.25 6.99
C CYS A 76 3.14 -1.31 7.76
N GLY A 77 3.10 -0.57 8.87
CA GLY A 77 1.95 -0.45 9.76
C GLY A 77 1.61 1.00 10.06
N TYR A 78 0.36 1.25 10.43
CA TYR A 78 -0.17 2.56 10.83
C TYR A 78 -1.29 2.37 11.85
N HIS A 79 -1.57 3.36 12.69
CA HIS A 79 -2.71 3.35 13.60
C HIS A 79 -3.47 4.68 13.54
N TYR A 80 -4.80 4.60 13.51
CA TYR A 80 -5.65 5.79 13.59
C TYR A 80 -5.96 6.12 15.05
N THR A 81 -5.87 7.39 15.41
CA THR A 81 -6.15 7.90 16.76
C THR A 81 -7.59 8.36 16.95
N HIS A 82 -8.35 8.50 15.87
CA HIS A 82 -9.75 8.94 15.87
C HIS A 82 -10.62 8.00 15.05
N ASP A 83 -11.89 7.87 15.45
CA ASP A 83 -12.89 7.16 14.65
C ASP A 83 -13.27 7.99 13.42
N GLY A 84 -13.72 7.31 12.37
CA GLY A 84 -14.05 7.98 11.13
C GLY A 84 -14.06 7.07 9.91
N ARG A 85 -14.28 7.69 8.75
CA ARG A 85 -14.19 7.04 7.44
C ARG A 85 -13.04 7.67 6.68
N TYR A 86 -12.05 6.86 6.37
CA TYR A 86 -10.83 7.27 5.70
C TYR A 86 -10.77 6.67 4.30
N THR A 87 -10.42 7.51 3.33
CA THR A 87 -10.09 7.07 1.97
C THR A 87 -8.58 7.04 1.86
N ILE A 88 -8.04 5.83 1.83
CA ILE A 88 -6.59 5.59 1.76
C ILE A 88 -6.20 5.59 0.28
N THR A 89 -5.13 6.30 -0.07
CA THR A 89 -4.59 6.33 -1.44
C THR A 89 -3.16 5.81 -1.45
N ALA A 90 -2.91 4.73 -2.19
CA ALA A 90 -1.60 4.20 -2.45
C ALA A 90 -1.08 4.76 -3.77
N THR A 91 0.13 5.31 -3.78
CA THR A 91 0.83 5.78 -4.99
C THR A 91 2.12 5.00 -5.14
N THR A 92 2.21 4.16 -6.16
CA THR A 92 3.46 3.47 -6.53
C THR A 92 4.25 4.33 -7.51
N HIS A 93 5.52 4.61 -7.20
CA HIS A 93 6.45 5.29 -8.09
C HIS A 93 7.32 4.25 -8.80
N TRP A 94 7.25 4.22 -10.13
CA TRP A 94 7.92 3.26 -10.99
C TRP A 94 9.06 3.90 -11.76
N ASN A 95 10.16 3.16 -11.90
CA ASN A 95 11.25 3.47 -12.81
C ASN A 95 11.23 2.51 -13.99
N ILE A 96 11.04 3.03 -15.20
CA ILE A 96 11.08 2.26 -16.44
C ILE A 96 12.43 2.49 -17.12
N THR A 97 13.35 1.55 -16.95
CA THR A 97 14.65 1.56 -17.61
C THR A 97 14.53 0.96 -19.00
N TRP A 98 14.97 1.67 -20.03
CA TRP A 98 14.93 1.17 -21.40
C TRP A 98 16.29 1.25 -22.10
N THR A 99 16.49 0.33 -23.05
CA THR A 99 17.67 0.27 -23.91
C THR A 99 17.24 -0.10 -25.32
N GLY A 100 17.79 0.57 -26.33
CA GLY A 100 17.50 0.29 -27.72
C GLY A 100 18.10 1.31 -28.67
N ILE A 101 18.45 0.87 -29.89
CA ILE A 101 18.94 1.75 -30.96
C ILE A 101 20.18 2.58 -30.52
N GLY A 102 21.05 1.97 -29.70
CA GLY A 102 22.26 2.63 -29.17
C GLY A 102 21.98 3.74 -28.15
N GLN A 103 20.76 3.81 -27.61
CA GLN A 103 20.35 4.76 -26.57
C GLN A 103 19.80 4.01 -25.35
N SER A 104 19.79 4.70 -24.22
CA SER A 104 19.18 4.22 -22.98
C SER A 104 18.62 5.39 -22.18
N GLY A 105 17.72 5.08 -21.25
CA GLY A 105 17.15 6.07 -20.34
C GLY A 105 16.26 5.46 -19.27
N VAL A 106 15.79 6.32 -18.37
CA VAL A 106 14.81 5.99 -17.34
C VAL A 106 13.60 6.90 -17.50
N ILE A 107 12.41 6.33 -17.46
CA ILE A 107 11.14 7.05 -17.51
C ILE A 107 10.42 6.83 -16.17
N PRO A 108 10.20 7.87 -15.36
CA PRO A 108 9.39 7.74 -14.15
C PRO A 108 7.90 7.60 -14.52
N MET A 109 7.17 6.81 -13.75
CA MET A 109 5.72 6.62 -13.91
C MET A 109 5.09 6.48 -12.52
N GLU A 110 3.83 6.91 -12.38
CA GLU A 110 3.08 6.76 -11.13
C GLU A 110 1.77 6.02 -11.40
N LEU A 111 1.41 5.12 -10.49
CA LEU A 111 0.10 4.47 -10.47
C LEU A 111 -0.52 4.63 -9.10
N THR A 112 -1.81 4.92 -9.07
CA THR A 112 -2.57 5.13 -7.84
C THR A 112 -3.67 4.11 -7.67
N ALA A 113 -3.94 3.73 -6.42
CA ALA A 113 -5.05 2.88 -6.03
C ALA A 113 -5.69 3.40 -4.75
N THR A 114 -7.00 3.29 -4.61
CA THR A 114 -7.74 3.80 -3.45
C THR A 114 -8.47 2.69 -2.71
N GLY A 115 -8.43 2.74 -1.38
CA GLY A 115 -9.17 1.87 -0.47
C GLY A 115 -10.02 2.67 0.51
N HIS A 116 -11.02 2.02 1.11
CA HIS A 116 -11.91 2.64 2.10
C HIS A 116 -11.89 1.87 3.41
N LEU A 117 -11.59 2.58 4.49
CA LEU A 117 -11.50 2.06 5.86
C LEU A 117 -12.42 2.86 6.78
N ALA A 118 -13.25 2.16 7.56
CA ALA A 118 -13.93 2.77 8.71
C ALA A 118 -13.18 2.38 9.98
N ILE A 119 -12.94 3.35 10.86
CA ILE A 119 -12.41 3.16 12.20
C ILE A 119 -13.54 3.45 13.19
N ALA A 120 -13.75 2.55 14.13
CA ALA A 120 -14.71 2.71 15.21
C ALA A 120 -14.00 2.77 16.58
N GLU A 121 -14.52 3.58 17.50
CA GLU A 121 -14.09 3.57 18.88
C GLU A 121 -14.87 2.50 19.67
N ILE A 122 -14.19 1.70 20.49
CA ILE A 122 -14.86 0.78 21.41
C ILE A 122 -15.07 1.50 22.74
N GLN A 123 -16.31 1.81 23.08
CA GLN A 123 -16.67 2.38 24.38
C GLN A 123 -17.16 1.29 25.34
N VAL A 124 -16.60 1.26 26.55
CA VAL A 124 -17.07 0.39 27.64
C VAL A 124 -17.88 1.21 28.63
N LEU A 125 -19.16 0.89 28.76
CA LEU A 125 -20.03 1.43 29.80
C LEU A 125 -19.94 0.54 31.04
N ASN A 126 -19.20 0.99 32.06
CA ASN A 126 -19.34 0.41 33.41
C ASN A 126 -20.63 0.94 34.03
N ILE A 127 -21.67 0.12 34.09
CA ILE A 127 -22.86 0.42 34.88
C ILE A 127 -22.52 0.04 36.33
N PRO A 128 -22.46 0.98 37.29
CA PRO A 128 -22.29 0.60 38.69
C PRO A 128 -23.52 -0.20 39.13
N VAL A 129 -23.30 -1.43 39.63
CA VAL A 129 -24.36 -2.20 40.30
C VAL A 129 -24.60 -1.54 41.65
N GLU A 130 -25.72 -0.85 41.78
CA GLU A 130 -26.22 -0.35 43.05
C GLU A 130 -26.55 -1.57 43.93
N GLN A 131 -25.73 -1.83 44.94
CA GLN A 131 -25.97 -2.86 45.95
C GLN A 131 -26.96 -2.28 46.98
N HIS A 132 -28.12 -2.91 47.14
CA HIS A 132 -29.08 -2.63 48.22
C HIS A 132 -29.14 -3.83 49.17
#